data_AF-D6EB36-F1
#
_entry.id   AF-D6EB36-F1
#
_cell.length_a   1.000
_cell.length_b   1.000
_cell.length_c   1.000
_cell.angle_alpha   90.00
_cell.angle_beta   90.00
_cell.angle_gamma   90.00
#
_symmetry.space_group_name_H-M   'P 1'
#
loop_
_entity.id
_entity.type
_entity.pdbx_description
1 polymer ?
#
loop_
_entity_poly.entity_id
_entity_poly.type
_entity_poly.pdbx_seq_one_letter_code
_entity_poly.pdbx_strand_id
1 'polypeptide(L)'
;MDAGHGSGGGRLAGSGGRALVGAQLRRVLVVGIVVPLAVGAVIALVGACWAYAAGAEPATMAMIAFTQAYPLTVGVCAVAVLAGDPLVEVQAALPVEFRCVQTLRAGLLLAAGMAGALLMFAPLEVLGLVYRDIGWAGALTPVGGAALMVLAAYVAVTVAGSSRSASLAVVAIWLFFALVWDPNMPMLALQRGLPLAVLLAAGAGVWRALGSPEYAWRKLGGAR
;
A
#
# COMPACT_ATOMS: atom_id res chain seq x y z
N MET A 1 -26.12 36.56 27.88
CA MET A 1 -26.89 35.34 27.55
C MET A 1 -25.89 34.28 27.16
N ASP A 2 -25.49 33.49 28.15
CA ASP A 2 -24.72 32.27 27.97
C ASP A 2 -25.61 31.19 27.37
N ALA A 3 -25.13 30.51 26.32
CA ALA A 3 -25.61 29.19 25.95
C ALA A 3 -24.54 28.43 25.15
N GLY A 4 -23.89 27.47 25.81
CA GLY A 4 -23.51 26.22 25.18
C GLY A 4 -22.08 26.08 24.68
N HIS A 5 -21.11 26.07 25.60
CA HIS A 5 -19.85 25.34 25.38
C HIS A 5 -20.13 23.84 25.20
N GLY A 6 -20.27 23.41 23.94
CA GLY A 6 -20.32 22.00 23.57
C GLY A 6 -18.92 21.39 23.59
N SER A 7 -18.54 20.82 24.73
CA SER A 7 -17.45 19.85 24.82
C SER A 7 -17.86 18.59 24.04
N GLY A 8 -17.28 18.40 22.85
CA GLY A 8 -17.56 17.23 22.03
C GLY A 8 -16.34 16.85 21.22
N GLY A 9 -15.75 15.68 21.51
CA GLY A 9 -14.76 15.07 20.64
C GLY A 9 -15.36 14.87 19.26
N GLY A 10 -14.90 15.67 18.29
CA GLY A 10 -15.41 15.67 16.92
C GLY A 10 -15.05 14.38 16.20
N ARG A 11 -15.78 13.30 16.47
CA ARG A 11 -15.89 12.19 15.53
C ARG A 11 -16.58 12.77 14.30
N LEU A 12 -15.91 12.72 13.15
CA LEU A 12 -16.50 13.06 11.86
C LEU A 12 -17.86 12.36 11.76
N ALA A 13 -18.95 13.13 11.74
CA ALA A 13 -20.28 12.60 11.49
C ALA A 13 -20.26 11.79 10.18
N GLY A 14 -21.04 10.71 10.07
CA GLY A 14 -20.92 9.71 9.01
C GLY A 14 -20.96 10.26 7.56
N SER A 15 -21.60 11.41 7.33
CA SER A 15 -21.60 12.12 6.05
C SER A 15 -20.25 12.78 5.73
N GLY A 16 -19.58 13.39 6.71
CA GLY A 16 -18.25 14.00 6.56
C GLY A 16 -17.15 12.97 6.32
N GLY A 17 -17.25 11.80 6.97
CA GLY A 17 -16.34 10.67 6.72
C GLY A 17 -16.43 10.16 5.28
N ARG A 18 -17.65 10.00 4.74
CA ARG A 18 -17.86 9.56 3.35
C ARG A 18 -17.35 10.58 2.33
N ALA A 19 -17.56 11.87 2.58
CA ALA A 19 -17.05 12.94 1.72
C ALA A 19 -15.51 12.95 1.68
N LEU A 20 -14.85 12.76 2.83
CA LEU A 20 -13.40 12.65 2.93
C LEU A 20 -12.87 11.44 2.15
N VAL A 21 -13.48 10.27 2.33
CA VAL A 21 -13.13 9.05 1.57
C VAL A 21 -13.28 9.29 0.07
N GLY A 22 -14.42 9.86 -0.37
CA GLY A 22 -14.65 10.17 -1.78
C GLY A 22 -13.64 11.17 -2.36
N ALA A 23 -13.23 12.17 -1.58
CA ALA A 23 -12.21 13.12 -1.99
C ALA A 23 -10.82 12.47 -2.13
N GLN A 24 -10.41 11.65 -1.16
CA GLN A 24 -9.14 10.93 -1.26
C GLN A 24 -9.16 9.90 -2.38
N LEU A 25 -10.29 9.19 -2.56
CA LEU A 25 -10.46 8.23 -3.64
C LEU A 25 -10.21 8.88 -5.00
N ARG A 26 -10.80 10.05 -5.27
CA ARG A 26 -10.56 10.78 -6.53
C ARG A 26 -9.10 11.19 -6.73
N ARG A 27 -8.41 11.60 -5.65
CA ARG A 27 -7.00 12.01 -5.72
C ARG A 27 -6.07 10.83 -5.99
N VAL A 28 -6.34 9.68 -5.38
CA VAL A 28 -5.49 8.49 -5.49
C VAL A 28 -5.94 7.54 -6.60
N LEU A 29 -7.06 7.83 -7.28
CA LEU A 29 -7.73 6.89 -8.19
C LEU A 29 -6.80 6.33 -9.25
N VAL A 30 -6.18 7.21 -10.04
CA VAL A 30 -5.43 6.77 -11.23
C VAL A 30 -4.17 6.00 -10.80
N VAL A 31 -3.27 6.66 -10.08
CA VAL A 31 -1.96 6.10 -9.73
C VAL A 31 -2.06 5.06 -8.62
N GLY A 32 -2.89 5.31 -7.61
CA GLY A 32 -3.00 4.45 -6.43
C GLY A 32 -3.94 3.27 -6.57
N ILE A 33 -4.87 3.28 -7.54
CA ILE A 33 -5.90 2.24 -7.68
C ILE A 33 -5.88 1.62 -9.07
N VAL A 34 -6.10 2.42 -10.12
CA VAL A 34 -6.21 1.91 -11.50
C VAL A 34 -4.90 1.24 -11.93
N VAL A 35 -3.74 1.85 -11.69
CA VAL A 35 -2.45 1.27 -12.08
C VAL A 35 -2.18 -0.08 -11.40
N PRO A 36 -2.25 -0.23 -10.06
CA PRO A 36 -2.09 -1.53 -9.42
C PRO A 36 -3.06 -2.61 -9.90
N LEU A 37 -4.32 -2.26 -10.19
CA LEU A 37 -5.30 -3.21 -10.72
C LEU A 37 -4.97 -3.62 -12.16
N ALA A 38 -4.66 -2.63 -13.02
CA ALA A 38 -4.33 -2.85 -14.41
C ALA A 38 -3.06 -3.70 -14.57
N VAL A 39 -2.02 -3.43 -13.78
CA VAL A 39 -0.77 -4.21 -13.81
C VAL A 39 -1.03 -5.65 -13.38
N GLY A 40 -1.84 -5.87 -12.35
CA GLY A 40 -2.22 -7.24 -11.94
C GLY A 40 -2.96 -7.99 -13.05
N ALA A 41 -3.91 -7.33 -13.72
CA ALA A 41 -4.64 -7.90 -14.84
C ALA A 41 -3.74 -8.17 -16.07
N VAL A 42 -2.81 -7.27 -16.38
CA VAL A 42 -1.85 -7.44 -17.48
C VAL A 42 -0.94 -8.62 -17.22
N ILE A 43 -0.40 -8.78 -16.00
CA ILE A 43 0.45 -9.93 -15.67
C ILE A 43 -0.34 -11.24 -15.81
N ALA A 44 -1.59 -11.29 -15.34
CA ALA A 44 -2.45 -12.45 -15.52
C ALA A 44 -2.70 -12.79 -17.01
N LEU A 45 -3.02 -11.77 -17.83
CA LEU A 45 -3.23 -11.94 -19.27
C LEU A 45 -1.96 -12.43 -19.96
N VAL A 46 -0.81 -11.85 -19.66
CA VAL A 46 0.48 -12.26 -20.20
C VAL A 46 0.77 -13.72 -19.82
N GLY A 47 0.55 -14.12 -18.56
CA GLY A 47 0.73 -15.50 -18.12
C GLY A 47 -0.20 -16.48 -18.84
N ALA A 48 -1.47 -16.13 -19.02
CA ALA A 48 -2.43 -16.95 -19.76
C ALA A 48 -2.06 -17.10 -21.25
N CYS A 49 -1.70 -15.99 -21.90
CA CYS A 49 -1.26 -16.01 -23.30
C CYS A 49 0.03 -16.82 -23.47
N TRP A 50 0.97 -16.70 -22.53
CA TRP A 50 2.22 -17.45 -22.56
C TRP A 50 1.97 -18.95 -22.37
N ALA A 51 1.12 -19.32 -21.42
CA ALA A 51 0.76 -20.72 -21.20
C ALA A 51 0.10 -21.34 -22.43
N TYR A 52 -0.75 -20.58 -23.12
CA TYR A 52 -1.34 -21.00 -24.38
C TYR A 52 -0.31 -21.16 -25.50
N ALA A 53 0.64 -20.23 -25.61
CA ALA A 53 1.59 -20.20 -26.73
C ALA A 53 2.80 -21.16 -26.57
N ALA A 54 3.35 -21.27 -25.36
CA ALA A 54 4.60 -21.99 -25.09
C ALA A 54 4.43 -23.18 -24.13
N GLY A 55 3.24 -23.39 -23.58
CA GLY A 55 2.96 -24.44 -22.60
C GLY A 55 3.13 -24.00 -21.15
N ALA A 56 2.62 -24.82 -20.23
CA ALA A 56 2.49 -24.46 -18.81
C ALA A 56 3.82 -24.33 -18.07
N GLU A 57 4.82 -25.16 -18.39
CA GLU A 57 6.12 -25.17 -17.72
C GLU A 57 6.95 -23.89 -17.95
N PRO A 58 7.20 -23.43 -19.21
CA PRO A 58 7.91 -22.17 -19.42
C PRO A 58 7.12 -20.95 -18.93
N ALA A 59 5.78 -20.99 -19.01
CA ALA A 59 4.92 -19.94 -18.46
C ALA A 59 5.04 -19.85 -16.94
N THR A 60 5.11 -20.99 -16.24
CA THR A 60 5.30 -21.04 -14.78
C THR A 60 6.61 -20.37 -14.38
N MET A 61 7.72 -20.72 -15.04
CA MET A 61 9.04 -20.12 -14.76
C MET A 61 9.05 -18.61 -15.00
N ALA A 62 8.44 -18.15 -16.09
CA ALA A 62 8.30 -16.73 -16.37
C ALA A 62 7.44 -16.01 -15.32
N MET A 63 6.30 -16.59 -14.93
CA MET A 63 5.39 -15.96 -13.97
C MET A 63 5.97 -15.89 -12.56
N ILE A 64 6.80 -16.84 -12.14
CA ILE A 64 7.55 -16.74 -10.87
C ILE A 64 8.43 -15.48 -10.86
N ALA A 65 9.08 -15.14 -11.98
CA ALA A 65 9.87 -13.91 -12.08
C ALA A 65 8.98 -12.65 -12.12
N PHE A 66 7.91 -12.65 -12.92
CA PHE A 66 7.04 -11.48 -13.08
C PHE A 66 6.19 -11.16 -11.85
N THR A 67 5.84 -12.16 -11.04
CA THR A 67 5.09 -11.93 -9.78
C THR A 67 5.84 -11.01 -8.81
N GLN A 68 7.18 -10.95 -8.89
CA GLN A 68 7.99 -10.02 -8.10
C GLN A 68 7.94 -8.57 -8.61
N ALA A 69 7.63 -8.34 -9.89
CA ALA A 69 7.49 -6.99 -10.44
C ALA A 69 6.21 -6.28 -9.95
N TYR A 70 5.20 -7.06 -9.52
CA TYR A 70 3.95 -6.52 -9.02
C TYR A 70 4.12 -5.71 -7.72
N PRO A 71 4.72 -6.24 -6.64
CA PRO A 71 4.99 -5.46 -5.42
C PRO A 71 5.79 -4.18 -5.67
N LEU A 72 6.77 -4.19 -6.58
CA LEU A 72 7.53 -2.99 -6.93
C LEU A 72 6.62 -1.89 -7.47
N THR A 73 5.74 -2.24 -8.41
CA THR A 73 4.78 -1.31 -9.00
C THR A 73 3.88 -0.71 -7.94
N VAL A 74 3.36 -1.54 -7.03
CA VAL A 74 2.54 -1.10 -5.89
C VAL A 74 3.32 -0.13 -5.00
N GLY A 75 4.56 -0.46 -4.65
CA GLY A 75 5.42 0.39 -3.83
C GLY A 75 5.70 1.77 -4.46
N VAL A 76 6.04 1.80 -5.75
CA VAL A 76 6.30 3.06 -6.47
C VAL A 76 5.03 3.90 -6.59
N CYS A 77 3.88 3.28 -6.90
CA CYS A 77 2.59 3.96 -6.90
C CYS A 77 2.24 4.54 -5.52
N ALA A 78 2.52 3.79 -4.45
CA ALA A 78 2.31 4.25 -3.09
C ALA A 78 3.21 5.44 -2.75
N VAL A 79 4.48 5.44 -3.14
CA VAL A 79 5.36 6.60 -2.97
C VAL A 79 4.82 7.82 -3.73
N ALA A 80 4.41 7.65 -4.99
CA ALA A 80 3.87 8.74 -5.79
C ALA A 80 2.63 9.38 -5.14
N VAL A 81 1.73 8.56 -4.60
CA VAL A 81 0.50 9.03 -3.94
C VAL A 81 0.77 9.65 -2.56
N LEU A 82 1.67 9.05 -1.78
CA LEU A 82 1.94 9.48 -0.41
C LEU A 82 2.88 10.68 -0.35
N ALA A 83 3.75 10.86 -1.34
CA ALA A 83 4.68 12.00 -1.45
C ALA A 83 4.13 13.16 -2.32
N GLY A 84 3.06 12.93 -3.07
CA GLY A 84 2.60 13.80 -4.17
C GLY A 84 1.81 15.06 -3.81
N ASP A 85 1.91 15.61 -2.61
CA ASP A 85 1.30 16.91 -2.26
C ASP A 85 1.99 17.51 -1.04
N PRO A 86 2.50 18.76 -1.05
CA PRO A 86 2.70 19.49 0.18
C PRO A 86 1.32 19.77 0.78
N LEU A 87 0.98 19.03 1.84
CA LEU A 87 -0.33 19.08 2.52
C LEU A 87 -0.68 20.44 3.15
N VAL A 88 0.14 21.46 2.91
CA VAL A 88 -0.05 22.85 3.34
C VAL A 88 -1.35 23.44 2.76
N GLU A 89 -1.73 23.09 1.52
CA GLU A 89 -2.94 23.67 0.89
C GLU A 89 -4.26 23.00 1.31
N VAL A 90 -4.22 21.77 1.86
CA VAL A 90 -5.45 21.04 2.28
C VAL A 90 -5.72 21.20 3.78
N GLN A 91 -4.69 21.38 4.60
CA GLN A 91 -4.86 21.63 6.04
C GLN A 91 -5.50 22.99 6.34
N ALA A 92 -5.41 23.96 5.42
CA ALA A 92 -6.08 25.25 5.59
C ALA A 92 -7.61 25.19 5.38
N ALA A 93 -8.12 24.15 4.70
CA ALA A 93 -9.52 24.10 4.25
C ALA A 93 -10.34 22.92 4.80
N LEU A 94 -9.72 21.92 5.44
CA LEU A 94 -10.42 20.77 6.03
C LEU A 94 -10.11 20.63 7.53
N PRO A 95 -11.12 20.36 8.39
CA PRO A 95 -10.93 20.16 9.83
C PRO A 95 -10.29 18.81 10.19
N VAL A 96 -9.51 18.21 9.28
CA VAL A 96 -9.01 16.83 9.41
C VAL A 96 -7.50 16.81 9.61
N GLU A 97 -7.07 16.04 10.61
CA GLU A 97 -5.66 15.80 10.95
C GLU A 97 -4.86 15.21 9.78
N PHE A 98 -3.60 15.64 9.62
CA PHE A 98 -2.70 15.16 8.59
C PHE A 98 -2.52 13.65 8.65
N ARG A 99 -2.29 13.15 9.86
CA ARG A 99 -2.14 11.73 10.16
C ARG A 99 -3.34 10.93 9.69
N CYS A 100 -4.57 11.44 9.87
CA CYS A 100 -5.78 10.77 9.42
C CYS A 100 -5.81 10.65 7.88
N VAL A 101 -5.53 11.73 7.16
CA VAL A 101 -5.48 11.71 5.69
C VAL A 101 -4.41 10.76 5.16
N GLN A 102 -3.21 10.78 5.74
CA GLN A 102 -2.10 9.91 5.34
C GLN A 102 -2.44 8.43 5.58
N THR A 103 -3.03 8.09 6.74
CA THR A 103 -3.48 6.72 7.01
C THR A 103 -4.61 6.27 6.09
N LEU A 104 -5.54 7.15 5.75
CA LEU A 104 -6.63 6.84 4.84
C LEU A 104 -6.11 6.53 3.44
N ARG A 105 -5.18 7.34 2.91
CA ARG A 105 -4.51 7.08 1.63
C ARG A 105 -3.77 5.75 1.67
N ALA A 106 -3.00 5.49 2.71
CA ALA A 106 -2.30 4.22 2.88
C ALA A 106 -3.27 3.03 2.91
N GLY A 107 -4.41 3.15 3.59
CA GLY A 107 -5.45 2.13 3.62
C GLY A 107 -6.08 1.86 2.24
N LEU A 108 -6.37 2.91 1.46
CA LEU A 108 -6.87 2.78 0.09
C LEU A 108 -5.85 2.10 -0.84
N LEU A 109 -4.57 2.49 -0.74
CA LEU A 109 -3.48 1.88 -1.49
C LEU A 109 -3.28 0.41 -1.14
N LEU A 110 -3.37 0.08 0.15
CA LEU A 110 -3.27 -1.30 0.63
C LEU A 110 -4.41 -2.16 0.08
N ALA A 111 -5.66 -1.66 0.13
CA ALA A 111 -6.80 -2.35 -0.45
C ALA A 111 -6.65 -2.57 -1.97
N ALA A 112 -6.23 -1.53 -2.71
CA ALA A 112 -6.02 -1.63 -4.15
C ALA A 112 -4.87 -2.58 -4.54
N GLY A 113 -3.75 -2.52 -3.82
CA GLY A 113 -2.62 -3.42 -4.03
C GLY A 113 -2.97 -4.88 -3.74
N MET A 114 -3.73 -5.16 -2.67
CA MET A 114 -4.21 -6.51 -2.40
C MET A 114 -5.20 -6.99 -3.46
N ALA A 115 -6.13 -6.13 -3.89
CA ALA A 115 -7.08 -6.47 -4.94
C ALA A 115 -6.38 -6.77 -6.27
N GLY A 116 -5.39 -5.97 -6.68
CA GLY A 116 -4.63 -6.23 -7.91
C GLY A 116 -3.74 -7.47 -7.81
N ALA A 117 -3.19 -7.76 -6.63
CA ALA A 117 -2.48 -9.02 -6.37
C ALA A 117 -3.41 -10.23 -6.54
N LEU A 118 -4.66 -10.15 -6.07
CA LEU A 118 -5.65 -11.21 -6.24
C LEU A 118 -6.11 -11.33 -7.71
N LEU A 119 -6.31 -10.21 -8.40
CA LEU A 119 -6.62 -10.19 -9.84
C LEU A 119 -5.51 -10.84 -10.67
N MET A 120 -4.26 -10.70 -10.24
CA MET A 120 -3.12 -11.39 -10.84
C MET A 120 -3.12 -12.88 -10.50
N PHE A 121 -3.23 -13.22 -9.21
CA PHE A 121 -3.05 -14.57 -8.69
C PHE A 121 -4.17 -15.54 -9.10
N ALA A 122 -5.43 -15.15 -8.90
CA ALA A 122 -6.59 -16.03 -9.09
C ALA A 122 -6.64 -16.69 -10.49
N PRO A 123 -6.49 -15.98 -11.61
CA PRO A 123 -6.51 -16.61 -12.93
C PRO A 123 -5.29 -17.52 -13.17
N LEU A 124 -4.11 -17.15 -12.66
CA LEU A 124 -2.90 -17.96 -12.81
C LEU A 124 -2.96 -19.26 -12.00
N GLU A 125 -3.56 -19.20 -10.81
CA GLU A 125 -3.83 -20.35 -9.95
C GLU A 125 -4.82 -21.32 -10.62
N VAL A 126 -5.91 -20.81 -11.21
CA VAL A 126 -6.88 -21.62 -11.95
C VAL A 126 -6.23 -22.33 -13.14
N LEU A 127 -5.23 -21.71 -13.77
CA LEU A 127 -4.44 -22.30 -14.86
C LEU A 127 -3.31 -23.22 -14.37
N GLY A 128 -3.10 -23.35 -13.05
CA GLY A 128 -2.04 -24.15 -12.47
C GLY A 128 -0.62 -23.64 -12.77
N LEU A 129 -0.48 -22.33 -13.00
CA LEU A 129 0.78 -21.69 -13.42
C LEU A 129 1.60 -21.13 -12.24
N VAL A 130 1.06 -21.13 -11.03
CA VAL A 130 1.67 -20.50 -9.86
C VAL A 130 1.53 -21.42 -8.65
N TYR A 131 2.63 -21.66 -7.93
CA TYR A 131 2.68 -22.36 -6.63
C TYR A 131 1.83 -23.64 -6.49
N ARG A 132 1.97 -24.58 -7.45
CA ARG A 132 1.15 -25.81 -7.59
C ARG A 132 1.01 -26.67 -6.33
N ASP A 133 1.92 -26.55 -5.37
CA ASP A 133 1.99 -27.43 -4.19
C ASP A 133 1.26 -26.86 -2.96
N ILE A 134 0.95 -25.56 -2.95
CA ILE A 134 0.34 -24.86 -1.80
C ILE A 134 -1.04 -24.25 -2.11
N GLY A 135 -1.45 -24.29 -3.38
CA GLY A 135 -2.77 -23.85 -3.83
C GLY A 135 -3.06 -22.38 -3.50
N TRP A 136 -4.30 -22.09 -3.10
CA TRP A 136 -4.75 -20.73 -2.71
C TRP A 136 -3.97 -20.10 -1.55
N ALA A 137 -3.27 -20.88 -0.71
CA ALA A 137 -2.36 -20.31 0.30
C ALA A 137 -1.20 -19.54 -0.36
N GLY A 138 -0.87 -19.85 -1.61
CA GLY A 138 0.09 -19.13 -2.45
C GLY A 138 -0.30 -17.66 -2.69
N ALA A 139 -1.57 -17.28 -2.55
CA ALA A 139 -2.04 -15.90 -2.66
C ALA A 139 -1.37 -14.97 -1.63
N LEU A 140 -0.92 -15.52 -0.49
CA LEU A 140 -0.18 -14.77 0.52
C LEU A 140 1.10 -14.13 -0.04
N THR A 141 1.63 -14.64 -1.15
CA THR A 141 2.88 -14.13 -1.75
C THR A 141 2.66 -12.78 -2.41
N PRO A 142 1.82 -12.67 -3.46
CA PRO A 142 1.58 -11.38 -4.09
C PRO A 142 0.81 -10.41 -3.17
N VAL A 143 -0.13 -10.91 -2.34
CA VAL A 143 -0.89 -10.06 -1.40
C VAL A 143 0.02 -9.52 -0.29
N GLY A 144 0.86 -10.38 0.30
CA GLY A 144 1.83 -9.99 1.32
C GLY A 144 2.88 -9.03 0.77
N GLY A 145 3.40 -9.31 -0.43
CA GLY A 145 4.32 -8.41 -1.13
C GLY A 145 3.73 -7.02 -1.35
N ALA A 146 2.50 -6.94 -1.85
CA ALA A 146 1.80 -5.66 -2.03
C ALA A 146 1.63 -4.89 -0.70
N ALA A 147 1.17 -5.58 0.36
CA ALA A 147 0.98 -4.97 1.68
C ALA A 147 2.30 -4.44 2.26
N LEU A 148 3.38 -5.23 2.17
CA LEU A 148 4.70 -4.83 2.65
C LEU A 148 5.24 -3.63 1.89
N MET A 149 5.04 -3.57 0.58
CA MET A 149 5.50 -2.45 -0.23
C MET A 149 4.71 -1.15 0.02
N VAL A 150 3.41 -1.22 0.33
CA VAL A 150 2.64 -0.05 0.78
C VAL A 150 3.12 0.44 2.15
N LEU A 151 3.38 -0.47 3.10
CA LEU A 151 3.90 -0.11 4.42
C LEU A 151 5.31 0.48 4.33
N ALA A 152 6.17 -0.10 3.49
CA ALA A 152 7.51 0.41 3.22
C ALA A 152 7.45 1.82 2.61
N ALA A 153 6.56 2.06 1.65
CA ALA A 153 6.35 3.39 1.08
C ALA A 153 5.85 4.40 2.13
N TYR A 154 4.92 3.99 3.00
CA TYR A 154 4.43 4.83 4.09
C TYR A 154 5.55 5.27 5.04
N VAL A 155 6.41 4.33 5.45
CA VAL A 155 7.59 4.66 6.29
C VAL A 155 8.58 5.52 5.50
N ALA A 156 8.95 5.12 4.29
CA ALA A 156 9.96 5.79 3.48
C ALA A 156 9.59 7.25 3.19
N VAL A 157 8.35 7.54 2.78
CA VAL A 157 7.91 8.92 2.48
C VAL A 157 8.03 9.82 3.69
N THR A 158 7.77 9.30 4.89
CA THR A 158 7.83 10.11 6.12
C THR A 158 9.25 10.38 6.61
N VAL A 159 10.20 9.49 6.32
CA VAL A 159 11.58 9.56 6.84
C VAL A 159 12.55 10.15 5.81
N ALA A 160 12.34 9.90 4.51
CA ALA A 160 13.34 10.14 3.48
C ALA A 160 13.48 11.61 3.04
N GLY A 161 12.61 12.50 3.50
CA GLY A 161 12.66 13.95 3.25
C GLY A 161 12.43 14.39 1.80
N SER A 162 12.35 13.47 0.84
CA SER A 162 11.99 13.75 -0.55
C SER A 162 11.36 12.53 -1.23
N SER A 163 10.53 12.77 -2.25
CA SER A 163 9.91 11.70 -3.06
C SER A 163 10.95 10.83 -3.78
N ARG A 164 12.06 11.43 -4.24
CA ARG A 164 13.16 10.71 -4.90
C ARG A 164 13.85 9.74 -3.93
N SER A 165 14.21 10.21 -2.74
CA SER A 165 14.84 9.37 -1.72
C SER A 165 13.91 8.26 -1.24
N ALA A 166 12.62 8.56 -1.05
CA ALA A 166 11.61 7.56 -0.71
C ALA A 166 11.45 6.49 -1.80
N SER A 167 11.48 6.89 -3.07
CA SER A 167 11.41 5.94 -4.21
C SER A 167 12.62 5.02 -4.23
N LEU A 168 13.84 5.56 -4.03
CA LEU A 168 15.07 4.76 -3.97
C LEU A 168 15.04 3.77 -2.80
N ALA A 169 14.59 4.21 -1.62
CA ALA A 169 14.42 3.34 -0.46
C ALA A 169 13.43 2.20 -0.75
N VAL A 170 12.30 2.50 -1.37
CA VAL A 170 11.29 1.50 -1.75
C VAL A 170 11.84 0.50 -2.77
N VAL A 171 12.57 0.97 -3.79
CA VAL A 171 13.23 0.08 -4.77
C VAL A 171 14.28 -0.80 -4.07
N ALA A 172 15.08 -0.25 -3.15
CA ALA A 172 16.07 -1.01 -2.39
C ALA A 172 15.43 -2.07 -1.47
N ILE A 173 14.34 -1.73 -0.79
CA ILE A 173 13.55 -2.67 0.02
C ILE A 173 12.96 -3.78 -0.86
N TRP A 174 12.41 -3.41 -2.02
CA TRP A 174 11.94 -4.39 -2.99
C TRP A 174 13.07 -5.31 -3.47
N LEU A 175 14.23 -4.78 -3.83
CA LEU A 175 15.39 -5.59 -4.24
C LEU A 175 15.79 -6.57 -3.15
N PHE A 176 15.87 -6.13 -1.90
CA PHE A 176 16.17 -7.00 -0.77
C PHE A 176 15.13 -8.12 -0.64
N PHE A 177 13.83 -7.79 -0.72
CA PHE A 177 12.78 -8.80 -0.66
C PHE A 177 12.78 -9.74 -1.87
N ALA A 178 13.03 -9.25 -3.08
CA ALA A 178 13.11 -10.07 -4.28
C ALA A 178 14.27 -11.09 -4.21
N LEU A 179 15.36 -10.76 -3.51
CA LEU A 179 16.50 -11.66 -3.29
C LEU A 179 16.27 -12.66 -2.13
N VAL A 180 15.46 -12.28 -1.14
CA VAL A 180 15.24 -13.07 0.08
C VAL A 180 13.96 -13.93 0.02
N TRP A 181 12.95 -13.52 -0.76
CA TRP A 181 11.74 -14.32 -0.99
C TRP A 181 11.99 -15.41 -2.01
N ASP A 182 12.47 -16.55 -1.52
CA ASP A 182 12.30 -17.82 -2.20
C ASP A 182 10.94 -18.42 -1.83
N PRO A 183 9.98 -18.52 -2.78
CA PRO A 183 8.68 -19.13 -2.52
C PRO A 183 8.75 -20.64 -2.20
N ASN A 184 9.89 -21.29 -2.44
CA ASN A 184 10.11 -22.72 -2.15
C ASN A 184 10.67 -22.97 -0.74
N MET A 185 10.89 -21.91 0.05
CA MET A 185 11.35 -22.06 1.44
C MET A 185 10.19 -22.42 2.38
N PRO A 186 10.32 -23.46 3.22
CA PRO A 186 9.23 -23.98 4.06
C PRO A 186 8.80 -23.03 5.19
N MET A 187 9.61 -22.02 5.55
CA MET A 187 9.34 -21.09 6.67
C MET A 187 8.71 -19.76 6.20
N LEU A 188 7.56 -19.86 5.53
CA LEU A 188 6.75 -18.71 5.08
C LEU A 188 6.49 -17.67 6.19
N ALA A 189 6.25 -18.13 7.43
CA ALA A 189 5.99 -17.27 8.58
C ALA A 189 7.19 -16.38 8.95
N LEU A 190 8.44 -16.90 8.87
CA LEU A 190 9.63 -16.09 9.13
C LEU A 190 9.93 -15.14 7.97
N GLN A 191 9.82 -15.62 6.73
CA GLN A 191 10.11 -14.79 5.55
C GLN A 191 9.14 -13.63 5.35
N ARG A 192 7.90 -13.72 5.84
CA ARG A 192 6.87 -12.68 5.64
C ARG A 192 6.45 -11.99 6.93
N GLY A 193 6.35 -12.77 8.02
CA GLY A 193 5.93 -12.26 9.32
C GLY A 193 6.96 -11.31 9.92
N LEU A 194 8.27 -11.60 9.79
CA LEU A 194 9.31 -10.70 10.30
C LEU A 194 9.34 -9.36 9.56
N PRO A 195 9.41 -9.30 8.22
CA PRO A 195 9.29 -8.03 7.50
C PRO A 195 8.01 -7.26 7.83
N LEU A 196 6.89 -7.96 7.96
CA LEU A 196 5.61 -7.35 8.32
C LEU A 196 5.66 -6.75 9.72
N ALA A 197 6.15 -7.49 10.71
CA ALA A 197 6.27 -7.01 12.08
C ALA A 197 7.20 -5.79 12.17
N VAL A 198 8.33 -5.82 11.48
CA VAL A 198 9.28 -4.69 11.42
C VAL A 198 8.63 -3.47 10.80
N LEU A 199 7.94 -3.62 9.66
CA LEU A 199 7.27 -2.50 8.98
C LEU A 199 6.06 -1.98 9.75
N LEU A 200 5.31 -2.82 10.46
CA LEU A 200 4.24 -2.39 11.35
C LEU A 200 4.80 -1.61 12.55
N ALA A 201 5.89 -2.07 13.15
CA ALA A 201 6.54 -1.36 14.25
C ALA A 201 7.09 0.00 13.79
N ALA A 202 7.77 0.05 12.64
CA ALA A 202 8.25 1.28 12.04
C ALA A 202 7.10 2.22 11.65
N GLY A 203 6.04 1.67 11.04
CA GLY A 203 4.82 2.39 10.67
C GLY A 203 4.11 2.99 11.89
N ALA A 204 4.04 2.26 13.01
CA ALA A 204 3.50 2.76 14.27
C ALA A 204 4.37 3.89 14.86
N GLY A 205 5.70 3.77 14.79
CA GLY A 205 6.63 4.81 15.20
C GLY A 205 6.45 6.09 14.39
N VAL A 206 6.42 5.96 13.06
CA VAL A 206 6.15 7.05 12.12
C VAL A 206 4.78 7.68 12.39
N TRP A 207 3.74 6.87 12.54
CA TRP A 207 2.38 7.36 12.79
C TRP A 207 2.30 8.19 14.09
N ARG A 208 3.05 7.79 15.13
CA ARG A 208 3.18 8.59 16.35
C ARG A 208 3.94 9.89 16.10
N ALA A 209 5.05 9.85 15.36
CA ALA A 209 5.83 11.03 15.02
C ALA A 209 5.00 12.07 14.23
N LEU A 210 4.13 11.62 13.33
CA LEU A 210 3.21 12.48 12.58
C LEU A 210 2.17 13.18 13.48
N GLY A 211 1.82 12.61 14.63
CA GLY A 211 0.85 13.19 15.56
C GLY A 211 1.43 14.22 16.53
N SER A 212 2.75 14.24 16.75
CA SER A 212 3.39 15.18 17.69
C SER A 212 3.21 16.65 17.30
N PRO A 213 3.36 17.07 16.03
CA PRO A 213 3.07 18.44 15.60
C PRO A 213 1.58 18.81 15.77
N GLU A 214 0.67 17.88 15.48
CA GLU A 214 -0.78 18.09 15.62
C GLU A 214 -1.19 18.30 17.09
N TYR A 215 -0.51 17.62 18.00
CA TYR A 215 -0.70 17.80 19.44
C TYR A 215 -0.15 19.13 19.92
N ALA A 216 1.06 19.50 19.47
CA ALA A 216 1.67 20.79 19.80
C ALA A 216 0.80 21.98 19.32
N TRP A 217 0.29 21.90 18.08
CA TRP A 217 -0.61 22.92 17.52
C TRP A 217 -1.91 23.07 18.32
N ARG A 218 -2.51 21.94 18.73
CA ARG A 218 -3.70 21.93 19.60
C ARG A 218 -3.44 22.54 20.98
N LYS A 219 -2.26 22.29 21.55
CA LYS A 219 -1.86 22.85 22.85
C LYS A 219 -1.61 24.36 22.78
N LEU A 220 -1.14 24.86 21.64
CA LEU A 220 -0.89 26.28 21.39
C LEU A 220 -2.18 27.08 21.06
N GLY A 221 -3.36 26.45 21.13
CA GLY A 221 -4.62 27.14 20.86
C GLY A 221 -4.87 27.40 19.37
N GLY A 222 -4.20 26.66 18.47
CA GLY A 222 -4.46 26.71 17.04
C GLY A 222 -5.96 26.54 16.78
N ALA A 223 -6.56 27.60 16.24
CA ALA A 223 -7.99 27.88 16.31
C ALA A 223 -8.89 26.71 15.86
N ARG A 224 -9.99 26.54 16.62
CA ARG A 224 -11.20 25.85 16.17
C ARG A 224 -12.17 26.86 15.61
#